data_AF-K7R023-F1
#
_entry.id   AF-K7R023-F1
#
_cell.length_a   1.000
_cell.length_b   1.000
_cell.length_c   1.000
_cell.angle_alpha   90.00
_cell.angle_beta   90.00
_cell.angle_gamma   90.00
#
_symmetry.space_group_name_H-M   'P 1'
#
loop_
_entity.id
_entity.type
_entity.pdbx_description
1 polymer ?
#
loop_
_entity_poly.entity_id
_entity_poly.type
_entity_poly.pdbx_seq_one_letter_code
_entity_poly.pdbx_strand_id
1 'polypeptide(L)'
;MKYRGIFMKNAFLVYCRSLQTLHKQMWKSFLAFVLLCGSMPLFAENPEDLPDFTPSFMIRSAYDGSVLTIDEKQLNWNLREITDDSGIKERDPWPFFKLSYVQFVSPNNADVCLAIDESGKFVGKSCKKDIESKKLETVFSIIPTTTSAVQIRS
;
A
#
# COMPACT_ATOMS: atom_id res chain seq x y z
N MET A 1 -61.49 -59.36 27.24
CA MET A 1 -60.80 -58.04 27.19
C MET A 1 -59.58 -58.09 28.09
N LYS A 2 -58.37 -58.23 27.54
CA LYS A 2 -57.16 -57.99 28.35
C LYS A 2 -55.95 -57.82 27.44
N TYR A 3 -55.16 -56.78 27.73
CA TYR A 3 -53.81 -56.56 27.22
C TYR A 3 -53.63 -56.01 25.78
N ARG A 4 -54.35 -54.93 25.41
CA ARG A 4 -53.90 -54.02 24.31
C ARG A 4 -53.14 -52.76 24.81
N GLY A 5 -53.04 -52.55 26.12
CA GLY A 5 -52.55 -51.29 26.69
C GLY A 5 -51.09 -51.23 27.17
N ILE A 6 -50.34 -52.34 27.17
CA ILE A 6 -48.98 -52.38 27.75
C ILE A 6 -47.90 -52.24 26.67
N PHE A 7 -48.15 -52.68 25.44
CA PHE A 7 -47.13 -52.69 24.39
C PHE A 7 -46.82 -51.29 23.80
N MET A 8 -47.80 -50.38 23.75
CA MET A 8 -47.60 -49.02 23.20
C MET A 8 -46.81 -48.07 24.10
N LYS A 9 -46.76 -48.29 25.42
CA LYS A 9 -46.06 -47.38 26.36
C LYS A 9 -44.53 -47.55 26.30
N ASN A 10 -44.04 -48.77 26.07
CA ASN A 10 -42.61 -49.04 26.00
C ASN A 10 -41.95 -48.53 24.70
N ALA A 11 -42.64 -48.62 23.56
CA ALA A 11 -42.12 -48.12 22.29
C ALA A 11 -41.97 -46.58 22.27
N PHE A 12 -42.91 -45.86 22.90
CA PHE A 12 -42.89 -44.39 22.95
C PHE A 12 -41.77 -43.84 23.84
N LEU A 13 -41.48 -44.50 24.97
CA LEU A 13 -40.37 -44.14 25.87
C LEU A 13 -39.00 -44.39 25.25
N VAL A 14 -38.84 -45.46 24.47
CA VAL A 14 -37.59 -45.75 23.74
C VAL A 14 -37.35 -44.74 22.62
N TYR A 15 -38.39 -44.37 21.88
CA TYR A 15 -38.28 -43.35 20.82
C TYR A 15 -37.93 -41.96 21.38
N CYS A 16 -38.53 -41.57 22.51
CA CYS A 16 -38.26 -40.28 23.16
C CYS A 16 -36.84 -40.20 23.75
N ARG A 17 -36.33 -41.30 24.33
CA ARG A 17 -34.92 -41.39 24.76
C ARG A 17 -33.94 -41.31 23.60
N SER A 18 -34.24 -41.98 22.47
CA SER A 18 -33.45 -41.91 21.24
C SER A 18 -33.39 -40.49 20.65
N LEU A 19 -34.53 -39.79 20.63
CA LEU A 19 -34.63 -38.41 20.15
C LEU A 19 -33.83 -37.43 21.03
N GLN A 20 -33.87 -37.59 22.36
CA GLN A 20 -33.09 -36.78 23.29
C GLN A 20 -31.57 -37.03 23.17
N THR A 21 -31.15 -38.27 22.91
CA THR A 21 -29.74 -38.57 22.66
C THR A 21 -29.25 -38.03 21.32
N LEU A 22 -30.08 -38.05 20.28
CA LEU A 22 -29.77 -37.46 18.97
C LEU A 22 -29.63 -35.94 19.07
N HIS A 23 -30.53 -35.25 19.78
CA HIS A 23 -30.45 -33.80 20.00
C HIS A 23 -29.17 -33.41 20.78
N LYS A 24 -28.81 -34.18 21.82
CA LYS A 24 -27.55 -33.96 22.56
C LYS A 24 -26.32 -34.22 21.70
N GLN A 25 -26.35 -35.22 20.82
CA GLN A 25 -25.24 -35.53 19.92
C GLN A 25 -25.09 -34.47 18.83
N MET A 26 -26.20 -33.99 18.28
CA MET A 26 -26.21 -32.88 17.33
C MET A 26 -25.72 -31.58 17.97
N TRP A 27 -26.13 -31.27 19.20
CA TRP A 27 -25.66 -30.09 19.94
C TRP A 27 -24.15 -30.13 20.22
N LYS A 28 -23.63 -31.30 20.61
CA LYS A 28 -22.18 -31.51 20.79
C LYS A 28 -21.41 -31.33 19.48
N SER A 29 -21.95 -31.86 18.38
CA SER A 29 -21.33 -31.75 17.06
C SER A 29 -21.35 -30.31 16.54
N PHE A 30 -22.44 -29.57 16.80
CA PHE A 30 -22.56 -28.16 16.48
C PHE A 30 -21.57 -27.30 17.28
N LEU A 31 -21.46 -27.53 18.59
CA LEU A 31 -20.47 -26.84 19.44
C LEU A 31 -19.02 -27.14 18.99
N ALA A 32 -18.72 -28.39 18.63
CA ALA A 32 -17.42 -28.76 18.10
C ALA A 32 -17.13 -28.06 16.77
N PHE A 33 -18.12 -27.93 15.87
CA PHE A 33 -17.98 -27.22 14.60
C PHE A 33 -17.76 -25.72 14.78
N VAL A 34 -18.47 -25.07 15.73
CA VAL A 34 -18.27 -23.65 16.05
C VAL A 34 -16.87 -23.41 16.64
N LEU A 35 -16.38 -24.30 17.49
CA LEU A 35 -15.00 -24.24 18.01
C LEU A 35 -13.94 -24.47 16.90
N LEU A 36 -14.22 -25.35 15.94
CA LEU A 36 -13.32 -25.62 14.82
C LEU A 36 -13.26 -24.45 13.83
N CYS A 37 -14.39 -23.81 13.53
CA CYS A 37 -14.45 -22.66 12.64
C CYS A 37 -13.99 -21.35 13.30
N GLY A 38 -14.18 -21.20 14.61
CA GLY A 38 -13.73 -20.03 15.37
C GLY A 38 -12.22 -19.96 15.63
N SER A 39 -11.48 -21.04 15.33
CA SER A 39 -10.01 -21.08 15.46
C SER A 39 -9.27 -20.86 14.14
N MET A 40 -9.98 -20.61 13.04
CA MET A 40 -9.33 -20.17 11.82
C MET A 40 -8.88 -18.71 12.01
N PRO A 41 -7.58 -18.39 11.85
CA PRO A 41 -7.15 -17.00 11.85
C PRO A 41 -7.84 -16.29 10.67
N LEU A 42 -8.70 -15.33 10.98
CA LEU A 42 -9.10 -14.31 10.02
C LEU A 42 -7.86 -13.46 9.77
N PHE A 43 -7.14 -13.75 8.68
CA PHE A 43 -6.13 -12.84 8.16
C PHE A 43 -6.86 -11.60 7.62
N ALA A 44 -7.15 -10.66 8.51
CA ALA A 44 -7.40 -9.28 8.13
C ALA A 44 -6.03 -8.63 7.96
N GLU A 45 -5.64 -8.37 6.72
CA GLU A 45 -4.47 -7.55 6.41
C GLU A 45 -4.75 -6.15 6.94
N ASN A 46 -3.91 -5.65 7.86
CA ASN A 46 -4.06 -4.32 8.41
C ASN A 46 -3.87 -3.32 7.26
N PRO A 47 -4.77 -2.36 7.00
CA PRO A 47 -4.58 -1.38 5.92
C PRO A 47 -3.30 -0.54 6.08
N GLU A 48 -2.67 -0.54 7.24
CA GLU A 48 -1.33 0.05 7.48
C GLU A 48 -0.16 -0.77 6.89
N ASP A 49 -0.36 -2.04 6.51
CA ASP A 49 0.67 -2.92 5.94
C ASP A 49 0.72 -2.84 4.40
N LEU A 50 -0.09 -1.97 3.77
CA LEU A 50 0.05 -1.71 2.34
C LEU A 50 1.38 -1.00 2.10
N PRO A 51 2.26 -1.53 1.24
CA PRO A 51 3.49 -0.83 0.88
C PRO A 51 3.11 0.53 0.30
N ASP A 52 3.83 1.58 0.70
CA ASP A 52 3.69 2.92 0.13
C ASP A 52 3.96 2.84 -1.39
N PHE A 53 2.88 2.71 -2.15
CA PHE A 53 2.93 2.39 -3.56
C PHE A 53 2.55 3.62 -4.36
N THR A 54 3.54 4.48 -4.58
CA THR A 54 3.49 5.35 -5.75
C THR A 54 4.01 4.56 -6.95
N PRO A 55 3.16 4.22 -7.95
CA PRO A 55 3.62 3.50 -9.13
C PRO A 55 4.68 4.30 -9.88
N SER A 56 5.62 3.60 -10.51
CA SER A 56 6.59 4.26 -11.39
C SER A 56 5.90 4.98 -12.54
N PHE A 57 6.42 6.14 -12.93
CA PHE A 57 5.88 6.96 -14.01
C PHE A 57 6.98 7.48 -14.94
N MET A 58 6.57 7.86 -16.15
CA MET A 58 7.40 8.62 -17.07
C MET A 58 7.09 10.10 -16.94
N ILE A 59 8.11 10.94 -16.96
CA ILE A 59 7.93 12.40 -17.06
C ILE A 59 7.99 12.76 -18.54
N ARG A 60 6.99 13.50 -19.01
CA ARG A 60 6.91 13.94 -20.41
C ARG A 60 6.65 15.43 -20.47
N SER A 61 7.26 16.06 -21.46
CA SER A 61 6.99 17.46 -21.81
C SER A 61 5.55 17.57 -22.32
N ALA A 62 4.78 18.47 -21.70
CA ALA A 62 3.42 18.77 -22.15
C ALA A 62 3.39 19.54 -23.49
N TYR A 63 4.54 20.06 -23.94
CA TYR A 63 4.65 20.85 -25.17
C TYR A 63 4.75 19.96 -26.42
N ASP A 64 5.64 18.97 -26.39
CA ASP A 64 5.99 18.12 -27.54
C ASP A 64 5.86 16.61 -27.26
N GLY A 65 5.54 16.21 -26.03
CA GLY A 65 5.40 14.80 -25.65
C GLY A 65 6.73 14.07 -25.45
N SER A 66 7.87 14.76 -25.56
CA SER A 66 9.20 14.19 -25.36
C SER A 66 9.36 13.64 -23.95
N VAL A 67 9.97 12.46 -23.82
CA VAL A 67 10.21 11.82 -22.52
C VAL A 67 11.47 12.39 -21.88
N LEU A 68 11.38 12.67 -20.58
CA LEU A 68 12.53 13.06 -19.77
C LEU A 68 13.32 11.81 -19.39
N THR A 69 14.53 11.69 -19.92
CA THR A 69 15.39 10.54 -19.70
C THR A 69 16.86 10.94 -19.67
N ILE A 70 17.66 10.20 -18.91
CA ILE A 70 19.13 10.36 -18.86
C ILE A 70 19.80 9.41 -19.86
N ASP A 71 19.22 8.22 -20.05
CA ASP A 71 19.68 7.14 -20.92
C ASP A 71 18.46 6.36 -21.43
N GLU A 72 18.53 5.78 -22.62
CA GLU A 72 17.43 5.03 -23.25
C GLU A 72 16.84 3.91 -22.38
N LYS A 73 17.61 3.45 -21.38
CA LYS A 73 17.22 2.40 -20.43
C LYS A 73 16.49 2.93 -19.19
N GLN A 74 16.54 4.23 -18.91
CA GLN A 74 15.99 4.87 -17.72
C GLN A 74 14.86 5.83 -18.09
N LEU A 75 13.69 5.26 -18.43
CA LEU A 75 12.50 6.02 -18.83
C LEU A 75 11.56 6.31 -17.65
N ASN A 76 11.56 5.42 -16.65
CA ASN A 76 10.63 5.46 -15.53
C ASN A 76 11.32 5.99 -14.27
N TRP A 77 10.51 6.62 -13.41
CA TRP A 77 10.92 7.22 -12.15
C TRP A 77 9.92 6.88 -11.05
N ASN A 78 10.41 6.73 -9.84
CA ASN A 78 9.60 6.66 -8.62
C ASN A 78 9.62 8.03 -7.94
N LEU A 79 8.49 8.44 -7.39
CA LEU A 79 8.43 9.67 -6.59
C LEU A 79 8.80 9.32 -5.16
N ARG A 80 9.71 10.11 -4.58
CA ARG A 80 9.99 10.08 -3.14
C ARG A 80 9.79 11.48 -2.59
N GLU A 81 8.88 11.64 -1.64
CA GLU A 81 8.77 12.88 -0.88
C GLU A 81 9.92 13.00 0.13
N ILE A 82 10.48 14.21 0.26
CA ILE A 82 11.49 14.54 1.24
C ILE A 82 10.78 15.09 2.48
N THR A 83 10.80 14.32 3.57
CA THR A 83 10.12 14.69 4.81
C THR A 83 10.92 15.63 5.71
N ASP A 84 12.26 15.56 5.66
CA ASP A 84 13.14 16.53 6.33
C ASP A 84 13.58 17.61 5.34
N ASP A 85 12.84 18.71 5.33
CA ASP A 85 13.02 19.83 4.39
C ASP A 85 13.69 21.06 5.01
N SER A 86 14.16 20.96 6.26
CA SER A 86 14.69 22.09 7.04
C SER A 86 15.81 22.83 6.31
N GLY A 87 16.83 22.09 5.83
CA GLY A 87 17.94 22.67 5.07
C GLY A 87 17.62 23.04 3.61
N ILE A 88 16.50 22.57 3.07
CA ILE A 88 16.07 22.82 1.70
C ILE A 88 15.29 24.14 1.65
N LYS A 89 14.34 24.33 2.57
CA LYS A 89 13.52 25.54 2.68
C LYS A 89 14.33 26.83 2.82
N GLU A 90 15.45 26.77 3.55
CA GLU A 90 16.33 27.93 3.75
C GLU A 90 16.99 28.42 2.45
N ARG A 91 17.15 27.53 1.47
CA ARG A 91 17.79 27.83 0.18
C ARG A 91 16.78 28.05 -0.94
N ASP A 92 15.51 27.75 -0.69
CA ASP A 92 14.46 27.96 -1.65
C ASP A 92 14.21 29.47 -1.81
N PRO A 93 14.35 30.05 -3.02
CA PRO A 93 14.00 31.45 -3.27
C PRO A 93 12.50 31.73 -3.16
N TRP A 94 11.64 30.71 -3.17
CA TRP A 94 10.18 30.85 -3.11
C TRP A 94 9.53 30.00 -1.99
N PRO A 95 9.94 30.16 -0.72
CA PRO A 95 9.48 29.33 0.38
C PRO A 95 8.00 29.54 0.72
N PHE A 96 7.40 30.63 0.24
CA PHE A 96 6.01 31.00 0.51
C PHE A 96 4.99 30.10 -0.19
N PHE A 97 5.36 29.43 -1.28
CA PHE A 97 4.44 28.50 -1.96
C PHE A 97 4.19 27.21 -1.17
N LYS A 98 4.97 26.95 -0.10
CA LYS A 98 4.85 25.74 0.74
C LYS A 98 4.75 24.45 -0.09
N LEU A 99 5.59 24.36 -1.13
CA LEU A 99 5.62 23.22 -2.02
C LEU A 99 6.30 22.04 -1.32
N SER A 100 5.82 20.82 -1.55
CA SER A 100 6.55 19.61 -1.18
C SER A 100 7.81 19.49 -2.02
N TYR A 101 8.89 19.05 -1.38
CA TYR A 101 10.14 18.69 -2.04
C TYR A 101 10.17 17.20 -2.30
N VAL A 102 10.59 16.83 -3.50
CA VAL A 102 10.57 15.45 -3.97
C VAL A 102 11.88 15.10 -4.67
N GLN A 103 12.17 13.81 -4.76
CA GLN A 103 13.19 13.25 -5.61
C GLN A 103 12.56 12.29 -6.62
N PHE A 104 13.08 12.31 -7.86
CA PHE A 104 12.74 11.31 -8.86
C PHE A 104 13.79 10.19 -8.82
N VAL A 105 13.43 9.07 -8.20
CA VAL A 105 14.34 7.95 -7.90
C VAL A 105 14.28 6.92 -9.02
N SER A 106 15.42 6.35 -9.39
CA SER A 106 15.47 5.24 -10.34
C SER A 106 14.76 4.01 -9.76
N PRO A 107 13.86 3.35 -10.51
CA PRO A 107 13.26 2.08 -10.08
C PRO A 107 14.28 0.96 -9.94
N ASN A 108 15.43 1.07 -10.63
CA ASN A 108 16.48 0.05 -10.64
C ASN A 108 17.48 0.23 -9.48
N ASN A 109 17.60 1.44 -8.95
CA ASN A 109 18.53 1.76 -7.86
C ASN A 109 17.98 2.89 -6.98
N ALA A 110 17.63 2.54 -5.74
CA ALA A 110 17.00 3.43 -4.78
C ALA A 110 17.88 4.61 -4.31
N ASP A 111 19.18 4.56 -4.58
CA ASP A 111 20.11 5.68 -4.31
C ASP A 111 20.41 6.52 -5.55
N VAL A 112 19.96 6.15 -6.75
CA VAL A 112 20.16 6.98 -7.95
C VAL A 112 18.92 7.84 -8.19
N CYS A 113 19.12 9.15 -8.24
CA CYS A 113 18.09 10.13 -8.53
C CYS A 113 18.40 10.90 -9.81
N LEU A 114 17.34 11.35 -10.48
CA LEU A 114 17.46 12.40 -11.49
C LEU A 114 18.05 13.65 -10.83
N ALA A 115 18.97 14.30 -11.51
CA ALA A 115 19.54 15.57 -11.10
C ALA A 115 19.74 16.48 -12.30
N ILE A 116 19.79 17.79 -12.06
CA ILE A 116 20.30 18.77 -13.01
C ILE A 116 21.68 19.18 -12.53
N ASP A 117 22.72 18.90 -13.32
CA ASP A 117 24.07 19.32 -12.95
C ASP A 117 24.27 20.83 -13.13
N GLU A 118 25.41 21.33 -12.63
CA GLU A 118 25.84 22.73 -12.77
C GLU A 118 25.93 23.20 -14.24
N SER A 119 25.97 22.28 -15.21
CA SER A 119 25.95 22.59 -16.66
C SER A 119 24.53 22.66 -17.23
N GLY A 120 23.49 22.44 -16.42
CA GLY A 120 22.09 22.42 -16.82
C GLY A 120 21.66 21.12 -17.52
N LYS A 121 22.42 20.03 -17.39
CA LYS A 121 22.10 18.74 -18.02
C LYS A 121 21.49 17.76 -17.03
N PHE A 122 20.58 16.93 -17.53
CA PHE A 122 20.02 15.83 -16.76
C PHE A 122 21.06 14.71 -16.58
N VAL A 123 21.33 14.37 -15.33
CA VAL A 123 22.30 13.33 -14.95
C VAL A 123 21.77 12.48 -13.80
N GLY A 124 22.37 11.30 -13.60
CA GLY A 124 22.07 10.45 -12.46
C GLY A 124 23.05 10.75 -11.33
N LYS A 125 22.55 11.11 -10.14
CA LYS A 125 23.36 11.37 -8.94
C LYS A 125 22.85 10.59 -7.74
N SER A 126 23.69 10.45 -6.72
CA SER A 126 23.28 9.82 -5.47
C SER A 126 22.28 10.70 -4.73
N CYS A 127 21.07 10.19 -4.48
CA CYS A 127 19.99 10.87 -3.79
C CYS A 127 20.43 11.32 -2.39
N LYS A 128 21.12 10.44 -1.65
CA LYS A 128 21.54 10.70 -0.27
C LYS A 128 22.72 11.66 -0.21
N LYS A 129 23.75 11.39 -1.01
CA LYS A 129 24.97 12.20 -1.01
C LYS A 129 24.69 13.64 -1.44
N ASP A 130 23.74 13.86 -2.34
CA ASP A 130 23.36 15.19 -2.80
C ASP A 130 22.71 16.03 -1.68
N ILE A 131 21.85 15.41 -0.87
CA ILE A 131 21.26 16.03 0.33
C ILE A 131 22.36 16.30 1.38
N GLU A 132 23.21 15.31 1.68
CA GLU A 132 24.28 15.43 2.68
C GLU A 132 25.32 16.49 2.30
N SER A 133 25.68 16.58 1.02
CA SER A 133 26.59 17.59 0.49
C SER A 133 25.94 18.97 0.33
N LYS A 134 24.63 19.08 0.59
CA LYS A 134 23.83 20.28 0.43
C LYS A 134 23.95 20.85 -0.99
N LYS A 135 24.13 20.03 -2.01
CA LYS A 135 24.10 20.49 -3.41
C LYS A 135 22.66 20.64 -3.90
N LEU A 136 21.78 19.75 -3.44
CA LEU A 136 20.34 19.75 -3.71
C LEU A 136 19.98 19.68 -5.21
N GLU A 137 20.90 19.20 -6.05
CA GLU A 137 20.70 19.05 -7.50
C GLU A 137 19.68 17.95 -7.85
N THR A 138 19.41 17.05 -6.91
CA THR A 138 18.42 15.96 -7.01
C THR A 138 17.06 16.32 -6.44
N VAL A 139 16.93 17.52 -5.86
CA VAL A 139 15.71 17.97 -5.18
C VAL A 139 14.87 18.77 -6.16
N PHE A 140 13.59 18.44 -6.24
CA PHE A 140 12.64 19.14 -7.08
C PHE A 140 11.42 19.58 -6.28
N SER A 141 10.74 20.62 -6.75
CA SER A 141 9.39 20.98 -6.32
C SER A 141 8.41 20.76 -7.46
N ILE A 142 7.24 20.20 -7.15
CA ILE A 142 6.13 20.04 -8.10
C ILE A 142 5.13 21.17 -7.86
N ILE A 143 4.90 21.98 -8.89
CA ILE A 143 3.96 23.10 -8.88
C ILE A 143 2.72 22.67 -9.68
N PRO A 144 1.54 22.59 -9.04
CA PRO A 144 0.31 22.29 -9.75
C PRO A 144 -0.08 23.47 -10.66
N THR A 145 -0.65 23.16 -11.82
CA THR A 145 -1.23 24.17 -12.73
C THR A 145 -2.76 24.13 -12.69
N THR A 146 -3.43 24.98 -13.46
CA THR A 146 -4.90 24.91 -13.65
C THR A 146 -5.35 23.72 -14.52
N THR A 147 -4.41 22.90 -14.99
CA THR A 147 -4.65 21.71 -15.82
C THR A 147 -4.09 20.46 -15.11
N SER A 148 -4.20 19.29 -15.75
CA SER A 148 -3.56 18.07 -15.24
C SER A 148 -2.04 18.05 -15.38
N ALA A 149 -1.46 19.03 -16.08
CA ALA A 149 0.00 19.18 -16.16
C ALA A 149 0.57 19.82 -14.89
N VAL A 150 1.84 19.52 -14.62
CA VAL A 150 2.60 20.11 -13.52
C VAL A 150 3.82 20.83 -14.06
N GLN A 151 4.23 21.88 -13.37
CA GLN A 151 5.54 22.49 -13.58
C GLN A 151 6.52 21.88 -12.57
N ILE A 152 7.65 21.40 -13.07
CA ILE A 152 8.72 20.84 -12.25
C ILE A 152 9.83 21.87 -12.15
N ARG A 153 10.29 22.15 -10.93
CA ARG A 153 11.37 23.07 -10.64
C ARG A 153 12.47 22.34 -9.87
N SER A 154 13.74 22.59 -10.20
CA SER A 154 14.89 22.19 -9.39
C SER A 154 15.28 23.27 -8.39
#